data_AF-A0A9J7DLV2-F1
#
_entry.id   AF-A0A9J7DLV2-F1
#
_cell.length_a   1.000
_cell.length_b   1.000
_cell.length_c   1.000
_cell.angle_alpha   90.00
_cell.angle_beta   90.00
_cell.angle_gamma   90.00
#
_symmetry.space_group_name_H-M   'P 1'
#
loop_
_entity.id
_entity.type
_entity.pdbx_description
1 polymer ?
#
loop_
_entity_poly.entity_id
_entity_poly.type
_entity_poly.pdbx_seq_one_letter_code
_entity_poly.pdbx_strand_id
1 'polypeptide(L)'
;MSDTERQNLDYLPVQFGAFMVLGLDIGVTRRSALLKSGWTFLFNILCTVFMEYGFANFVINSITDIDAITSSLSMFNQGMLLTFKVLVMVFKGDEMLKLIWDMNRLARGANAKEWEIWISENRMGKWIALGYYYCCYIAATIMAVMPWLFMLYEYVQGRGVHLRLPFQLQ
;
A
#
# COMPACT_ATOMS: atom_id res chain seq x y z
N MET A 1 -33.94 1.58 11.95
CA MET A 1 -33.30 2.18 10.75
C MET A 1 -32.13 1.27 10.42
N SER A 2 -32.29 0.58 9.29
CA SER A 2 -31.63 -0.68 8.87
C SER A 2 -30.14 -0.80 9.20
N ASP A 3 -29.75 -1.97 9.72
CA ASP A 3 -28.37 -2.46 9.67
C ASP A 3 -27.78 -2.18 8.29
N THR A 4 -26.63 -1.52 8.27
CA THR A 4 -25.95 -1.17 7.03
C THR A 4 -25.44 -2.47 6.43
N GLU A 5 -26.09 -2.97 5.37
CA GLU A 5 -25.69 -4.21 4.72
C GLU A 5 -24.21 -4.10 4.33
N ARG A 6 -23.38 -4.96 4.91
CA ARG A 6 -21.94 -5.01 4.63
C ARG A 6 -21.70 -5.84 3.38
N GLN A 7 -20.70 -5.44 2.62
CA GLN A 7 -20.25 -6.19 1.45
C GLN A 7 -19.56 -7.49 1.90
N ASN A 8 -19.75 -8.59 1.15
CA ASN A 8 -18.92 -9.77 1.32
C ASN A 8 -17.56 -9.49 0.67
N LEU A 9 -16.47 -9.65 1.43
CA LEU A 9 -15.11 -9.38 1.00
C LEU A 9 -14.19 -10.61 1.14
N ASP A 10 -14.76 -11.81 1.18
CA ASP A 10 -14.01 -13.07 1.33
C ASP A 10 -12.96 -13.28 0.22
N TYR A 11 -13.21 -12.68 -0.95
CA TYR A 11 -12.33 -12.69 -2.12
C TYR A 11 -11.37 -11.47 -2.19
N LEU A 12 -11.54 -10.45 -1.33
CA LEU A 12 -10.68 -9.27 -1.22
C LEU A 12 -10.12 -9.05 0.21
N PRO A 13 -9.71 -10.09 0.97
CA PRO A 13 -9.35 -9.91 2.38
C PRO A 13 -8.08 -9.09 2.56
N VAL A 14 -7.12 -9.23 1.63
CA VAL A 14 -5.85 -8.50 1.65
C VAL A 14 -6.09 -7.01 1.37
N GLN A 15 -6.87 -6.71 0.34
CA GLN A 15 -7.23 -5.35 -0.04
C GLN A 15 -8.03 -4.68 1.07
N PHE A 16 -9.00 -5.38 1.65
CA PHE A 16 -9.77 -4.89 2.79
C PHE A 16 -8.86 -4.52 3.96
N GLY A 17 -7.95 -5.41 4.35
CA GLY A 17 -6.98 -5.14 5.41
C GLY A 17 -6.08 -3.93 5.10
N ALA A 18 -5.54 -3.86 3.89
CA ALA A 18 -4.68 -2.75 3.46
C ALA A 18 -5.41 -1.39 3.48
N PHE A 19 -6.65 -1.33 2.97
CA PHE A 19 -7.45 -0.12 3.02
C PHE A 19 -7.83 0.28 4.44
N MET A 20 -8.10 -0.69 5.31
CA MET A 20 -8.41 -0.44 6.72
C MET A 20 -7.22 0.21 7.45
N VAL A 21 -5.98 -0.19 7.13
CA VAL A 21 -4.76 0.47 7.65
C VAL A 21 -4.67 1.93 7.18
N LEU A 22 -5.10 2.22 5.95
CA LEU A 22 -5.19 3.58 5.43
C LEU A 22 -6.37 4.38 6.00
N GLY A 23 -7.22 3.78 6.84
CA GLY A 23 -8.42 4.42 7.39
C GLY A 23 -9.63 4.39 6.45
N LEU A 24 -9.63 3.50 5.46
CA LEU A 24 -10.69 3.32 4.46
C LEU A 24 -11.42 1.98 4.67
N ASP A 25 -12.75 1.96 4.63
CA ASP A 25 -13.57 0.76 4.77
C ASP A 25 -14.29 0.48 3.44
N ILE A 26 -13.77 -0.47 2.65
CA ILE A 26 -14.41 -0.92 1.40
C ILE A 26 -15.58 -1.91 1.63
N GLY A 27 -15.83 -2.30 2.88
CA GLY A 27 -16.92 -3.20 3.25
C GLY A 27 -18.26 -2.50 3.45
N VAL A 28 -18.28 -1.18 3.35
CA VAL A 28 -19.51 -0.38 3.38
C VAL A 28 -20.13 -0.25 1.99
N THR A 29 -21.44 -0.04 1.92
CA THR A 29 -22.17 0.13 0.66
C THR A 29 -22.35 1.59 0.25
N ARG A 30 -22.06 2.53 1.16
CA ARG A 30 -22.24 3.98 0.95
C ARG A 30 -20.91 4.69 1.02
N ARG A 31 -20.63 5.58 0.08
CA ARG A 31 -19.40 6.39 0.07
C ARG A 31 -19.21 7.26 1.31
N SER A 32 -20.29 7.74 1.93
CA SER A 32 -20.18 8.52 3.17
C SER A 32 -19.52 7.75 4.32
N ALA A 33 -19.53 6.41 4.27
CA ALA A 33 -18.88 5.54 5.24
C ALA A 33 -17.54 4.94 4.75
N LEU A 34 -17.12 5.26 3.51
CA LEU A 34 -15.85 4.77 2.94
C LEU A 34 -14.65 5.25 3.75
N LEU A 35 -14.67 6.51 4.18
CA LEU A 35 -13.63 7.09 5.02
C LEU A 35 -13.94 6.78 6.49
N LYS A 36 -13.48 5.63 6.97
CA LYS A 36 -13.73 5.17 8.34
C LYS A 36 -13.03 6.06 9.38
N SER A 37 -11.78 6.44 9.11
CA SER A 37 -10.99 7.29 10.00
C SER A 37 -10.25 8.36 9.19
N GLY A 38 -10.82 9.56 9.14
CA GLY A 38 -10.23 10.68 8.43
C GLY A 38 -8.86 11.09 8.99
N TRP A 39 -8.65 10.96 10.31
CA TRP A 39 -7.37 11.23 10.94
C TRP A 39 -6.29 10.23 10.51
N THR A 40 -6.62 8.93 10.49
CA THR A 40 -5.69 7.89 10.02
C THR A 40 -5.35 8.10 8.55
N PHE A 41 -6.35 8.41 7.73
CA PHE A 41 -6.14 8.70 6.32
C PHE A 41 -5.25 9.94 6.12
N LEU A 42 -5.57 11.05 6.79
CA LEU A 42 -4.79 12.29 6.71
C LEU A 42 -3.35 12.08 7.18
N PHE A 43 -3.15 11.36 8.29
CA PHE A 43 -1.82 11.04 8.80
C PHE A 43 -0.99 10.26 7.77
N ASN A 44 -1.56 9.22 7.14
CA ASN A 44 -0.88 8.45 6.11
C ASN A 44 -0.52 9.33 4.90
N ILE A 45 -1.44 10.16 4.42
CA ILE A 45 -1.17 11.08 3.30
C ILE A 45 -0.05 12.06 3.65
N LEU A 46 -0.08 12.65 4.85
CA LEU A 46 0.97 13.58 5.29
C LEU A 46 2.33 12.89 5.39
N CYS A 47 2.40 11.65 5.90
CA CYS A 47 3.64 10.88 5.94
C CYS A 47 4.19 10.65 4.53
N THR A 48 3.33 10.25 3.58
CA THR A 48 3.72 10.04 2.19
C THR A 48 4.24 11.32 1.54
N VAL A 49 3.52 12.44 1.70
CA VAL A 49 3.94 13.75 1.15
C VAL A 49 5.27 14.21 1.75
N PHE A 50 5.48 14.03 3.06
CA PHE A 50 6.74 14.38 3.71
C PHE A 50 7.90 13.53 3.19
N MET A 51 7.67 12.23 2.98
CA MET A 51 8.66 11.33 2.41
C MET A 51 9.00 11.67 0.95
N GLU A 52 7.98 11.95 0.13
CA GLU A 52 8.16 12.41 -1.26
C GLU A 52 8.93 13.73 -1.35
N TYR A 53 8.65 14.68 -0.45
CA TYR A 53 9.43 15.92 -0.34
C TYR A 53 10.90 15.63 0.00
N GLY A 54 11.17 14.68 0.91
CA GLY A 54 12.52 14.23 1.21
C GLY A 54 13.25 13.68 -0.01
N PHE A 55 12.61 12.80 -0.78
CA PHE A 55 13.19 12.26 -2.01
C PHE A 55 13.43 13.33 -3.07
N ALA A 56 12.49 14.28 -3.25
CA ALA A 56 12.67 15.38 -4.20
C ALA A 56 13.88 16.25 -3.84
N ASN A 57 14.05 16.59 -2.55
CA ASN A 57 15.23 17.34 -2.10
C ASN A 57 16.51 16.52 -2.25
N PHE A 58 16.48 15.22 -1.97
CA PHE A 58 17.65 14.37 -2.15
C PHE A 58 18.07 14.30 -3.62
N VAL A 59 17.13 14.15 -4.56
CA VAL A 59 17.40 14.21 -6.00
C VAL A 59 18.06 15.54 -6.40
N ILE A 60 17.56 16.67 -5.90
CA ILE A 60 18.11 18.00 -6.21
C ILE A 60 19.54 18.14 -5.66
N ASN A 61 19.82 17.64 -4.45
CA ASN A 61 21.13 17.77 -3.81
C ASN A 61 22.16 16.73 -4.29
N SER A 62 21.72 15.63 -4.91
CA SER A 62 22.58 14.56 -5.43
C SER A 62 22.79 14.62 -6.94
N ILE A 63 22.59 15.78 -7.58
CA ILE A 63 22.69 15.97 -9.05
C ILE A 63 24.00 15.45 -9.68
N THR A 64 25.08 15.33 -8.90
CA THR A 64 26.37 14.84 -9.38
C THR A 64 26.52 13.31 -9.38
N ASP A 65 25.60 12.56 -8.77
CA ASP A 65 25.62 11.10 -8.68
C ASP A 65 24.37 10.50 -9.35
N ILE A 66 24.56 9.95 -10.55
CA ILE A 66 23.49 9.41 -11.40
C ILE A 66 22.77 8.22 -10.74
N ASP A 67 23.49 7.40 -9.97
CA ASP A 67 22.91 6.23 -9.31
C ASP A 67 22.02 6.67 -8.14
N ALA A 68 22.50 7.64 -7.35
CA ALA A 68 21.73 8.25 -6.26
C ALA A 68 20.45 8.95 -6.77
N ILE A 69 20.54 9.68 -7.89
CA ILE A 69 19.39 10.34 -8.53
C ILE A 69 18.38 9.30 -9.01
N THR A 70 18.84 8.28 -9.74
CA THR A 70 17.97 7.29 -10.38
C THR A 70 17.19 6.50 -9.33
N SER A 71 17.87 6.07 -8.27
CA SER A 71 17.25 5.41 -7.12
C SER A 71 16.17 6.29 -6.47
N SER A 72 16.53 7.54 -6.15
CA SER A 72 15.64 8.44 -5.42
C SER A 72 14.46 8.93 -6.26
N LEU A 73 14.66 9.16 -7.55
CA LEU A 73 13.60 9.51 -8.50
C LEU A 73 12.64 8.35 -8.74
N SER A 74 13.14 7.11 -8.76
CA SER A 74 12.30 5.91 -8.83
C SER A 74 11.41 5.80 -7.59
N MET A 75 11.97 6.00 -6.39
CA MET A 75 11.19 6.01 -5.14
C MET A 75 10.16 7.14 -5.10
N PHE A 76 10.53 8.34 -5.54
CA PHE A 76 9.62 9.47 -5.67
C PHE A 76 8.45 9.17 -6.61
N ASN A 77 8.72 8.64 -7.81
CA ASN A 77 7.69 8.30 -8.78
C ASN A 77 6.75 7.20 -8.27
N GLN A 78 7.28 6.21 -7.55
CA GLN A 78 6.47 5.18 -6.90
C GLN A 78 5.54 5.77 -5.82
N GLY A 79 6.05 6.70 -5.00
CA GLY A 79 5.24 7.45 -4.03
C GLY A 79 4.09 8.18 -4.71
N MET A 80 4.40 8.98 -5.73
CA MET A 80 3.41 9.77 -6.48
C MET A 80 2.32 8.89 -7.08
N LEU A 81 2.70 7.75 -7.66
CA LEU A 81 1.74 6.77 -8.20
C LEU A 81 0.83 6.18 -7.14
N LEU A 82 1.35 5.88 -5.95
CA LEU A 82 0.56 5.38 -4.82
C LEU A 82 -0.42 6.44 -4.32
N THR A 83 0.05 7.68 -4.12
CA THR A 83 -0.77 8.82 -3.74
C THR A 83 -1.89 9.03 -4.76
N PHE A 84 -1.58 9.02 -6.05
CA PHE A 84 -2.57 9.15 -7.12
C PHE A 84 -3.61 8.02 -7.08
N LYS A 85 -3.19 6.76 -6.92
CA LYS A 85 -4.13 5.62 -6.83
C LYS A 85 -5.09 5.74 -5.65
N VAL A 86 -4.59 6.16 -4.49
CA VAL A 86 -5.42 6.37 -3.30
C VAL A 86 -6.41 7.52 -3.51
N LEU A 87 -5.98 8.62 -4.12
CA LEU A 87 -6.87 9.72 -4.47
C LEU A 87 -7.96 9.27 -5.44
N VAL A 88 -7.60 8.55 -6.51
CA VAL A 88 -8.58 8.00 -7.47
C VAL A 88 -9.60 7.12 -6.76
N MET A 89 -9.15 6.25 -5.84
CA MET A 89 -10.05 5.40 -5.05
C MET A 89 -11.04 6.22 -4.22
N VAL A 90 -10.59 7.29 -3.56
CA VAL A 90 -11.46 8.18 -2.76
C VAL A 90 -12.42 8.98 -3.65
N PHE A 91 -11.94 9.50 -4.78
CA PHE A 91 -12.74 10.27 -5.72
C PHE A 91 -13.79 9.42 -6.44
N LYS A 92 -13.43 8.20 -6.84
CA LYS A 92 -14.29 7.22 -7.51
C LYS A 92 -14.87 6.18 -6.54
N GLY A 93 -14.92 6.49 -5.25
CA GLY A 93 -15.38 5.57 -4.21
C GLY A 93 -16.77 5.00 -4.49
N ASP A 94 -17.69 5.80 -5.02
CA ASP A 94 -19.04 5.33 -5.40
C ASP A 94 -18.99 4.24 -6.47
N GLU A 95 -18.22 4.44 -7.54
CA GLU A 95 -18.08 3.49 -8.64
C GLU A 95 -17.44 2.18 -8.15
N MET A 96 -16.41 2.27 -7.31
CA MET A 96 -15.72 1.09 -6.77
C MET A 96 -16.60 0.30 -5.80
N LEU A 97 -17.27 0.97 -4.85
CA LEU A 97 -18.17 0.30 -3.91
C LEU A 97 -19.34 -0.35 -4.63
N LYS A 98 -19.87 0.30 -5.67
CA LYS A 98 -20.92 -0.27 -6.52
C LYS A 98 -20.44 -1.51 -7.28
N LEU A 99 -19.22 -1.49 -7.82
CA LEU A 99 -18.66 -2.65 -8.51
C LEU A 99 -18.54 -3.87 -7.58
N ILE A 100 -18.01 -3.68 -6.37
CA ILE A 100 -17.89 -4.76 -5.38
C ILE A 100 -19.29 -5.27 -4.97
N TRP A 101 -20.26 -4.36 -4.85
CA TRP A 101 -21.64 -4.72 -4.57
C TRP A 101 -22.29 -5.54 -5.68
N ASP A 102 -22.14 -5.12 -6.93
CA ASP A 102 -22.69 -5.79 -8.10
C ASP A 102 -22.05 -7.18 -8.27
N MET A 103 -20.74 -7.30 -8.03
CA MET A 103 -20.03 -8.58 -7.95
C MET A 103 -20.62 -9.51 -6.88
N ASN A 104 -20.85 -8.99 -5.67
CA ASN A 104 -21.48 -9.75 -4.59
C ASN A 104 -22.90 -10.20 -4.93
N ARG A 105 -23.66 -9.36 -5.62
CA ARG A 105 -25.02 -9.69 -6.06
C ARG A 105 -25.01 -10.79 -7.12
N LEU A 106 -24.12 -10.72 -8.11
CA LEU A 106 -23.94 -11.75 -9.14
C LEU A 106 -23.54 -13.09 -8.52
N ALA A 107 -22.60 -13.06 -7.58
CA ALA A 107 -22.16 -14.21 -6.80
C ALA A 107 -23.33 -14.94 -6.09
N ARG A 108 -24.26 -14.21 -5.48
CA ARG A 108 -25.45 -14.80 -4.83
C ARG A 108 -26.45 -15.42 -5.81
N GLY A 109 -26.47 -14.95 -7.06
CA GLY A 109 -27.40 -15.42 -8.10
C GLY A 109 -26.86 -16.54 -8.99
N ALA A 110 -25.60 -16.93 -8.80
CA ALA A 110 -24.91 -17.91 -9.64
C ALA A 110 -25.46 -19.33 -9.45
N ASN A 111 -25.55 -20.08 -10.54
CA ASN A 111 -25.82 -21.52 -10.47
C ASN A 111 -24.59 -22.29 -9.91
N ALA A 112 -24.75 -23.57 -9.58
CA ALA A 112 -23.69 -24.36 -8.95
C ALA A 112 -22.37 -24.40 -9.77
N LYS A 113 -22.47 -24.42 -11.11
CA LYS A 113 -21.31 -24.47 -12.00
C LYS A 113 -20.61 -23.11 -12.10
N GLU A 114 -21.37 -22.03 -12.22
CA GLU A 114 -20.85 -20.65 -12.22
C GLU A 114 -20.21 -20.31 -10.87
N TRP A 115 -20.80 -20.77 -9.78
CA TRP A 115 -20.28 -20.60 -8.43
C TRP A 115 -18.91 -21.27 -8.24
N GLU A 116 -18.73 -22.48 -8.78
CA GLU A 116 -17.44 -23.17 -8.73
C GLU A 116 -16.34 -22.40 -9.49
N ILE A 117 -16.67 -21.90 -10.70
CA ILE A 117 -15.76 -21.07 -11.49
C ILE A 117 -15.40 -19.80 -10.72
N TRP A 118 -16.41 -19.10 -10.19
CA TRP A 118 -16.24 -17.89 -9.38
C TRP A 118 -15.30 -18.10 -8.19
N ILE A 119 -15.46 -19.20 -7.44
CA ILE A 119 -14.57 -19.55 -6.33
C ILE A 119 -13.15 -19.81 -6.83
N SER A 120 -13.00 -20.52 -7.96
CA SER A 120 -11.68 -20.89 -8.49
C SER A 120 -10.87 -19.65 -8.92
N GLU A 121 -11.49 -18.71 -9.62
CA GLU A 121 -10.85 -17.47 -10.07
C GLU A 121 -10.52 -16.56 -8.88
N ASN A 122 -11.46 -16.40 -7.94
CA ASN A 122 -11.22 -15.61 -6.75
C ASN A 122 -10.14 -16.19 -5.85
N ARG A 123 -9.99 -17.52 -5.81
CA ARG A 123 -8.90 -18.18 -5.07
C ARG A 123 -7.55 -17.82 -5.67
N MET A 124 -7.42 -17.87 -6.99
CA MET A 124 -6.19 -17.48 -7.68
C MET A 124 -5.86 -16.01 -7.45
N GLY A 125 -6.85 -15.11 -7.60
CA GLY A 125 -6.68 -13.68 -7.31
C GLY A 125 -6.24 -13.41 -5.87
N LYS A 126 -6.81 -14.13 -4.90
CA LYS A 126 -6.42 -14.05 -3.49
C LYS A 126 -4.96 -14.48 -3.27
N TRP A 127 -4.50 -15.56 -3.89
CA TRP A 127 -3.10 -16.00 -3.77
C TRP A 127 -2.12 -15.00 -4.36
N ILE A 128 -2.44 -14.40 -5.52
CA ILE A 128 -1.62 -13.35 -6.13
C ILE A 128 -1.53 -12.14 -5.19
N ALA A 129 -2.67 -11.67 -4.68
CA ALA A 129 -2.71 -10.54 -3.75
C ALA A 129 -1.91 -10.82 -2.47
N LEU A 130 -2.03 -12.03 -1.92
CA LEU A 130 -1.32 -12.45 -0.72
C LEU A 130 0.19 -12.56 -0.96
N GLY A 131 0.61 -13.14 -2.09
CA GLY A 131 2.02 -13.19 -2.49
C GLY A 131 2.63 -11.80 -2.65
N TYR A 132 1.93 -10.90 -3.36
CA TYR A 132 2.36 -9.51 -3.50
C TYR A 132 2.46 -8.80 -2.15
N TYR A 133 1.47 -8.96 -1.28
CA TYR A 133 1.44 -8.37 0.06
C TYR A 133 2.65 -8.80 0.90
N TYR A 134 2.96 -10.10 0.94
CA TYR A 134 4.12 -10.60 1.68
C TYR A 134 5.45 -10.12 1.09
N CYS A 135 5.59 -10.08 -0.24
CA CYS A 135 6.79 -9.53 -0.88
C CYS A 135 7.01 -8.06 -0.49
N CYS A 136 5.95 -7.24 -0.53
CA CYS A 136 6.02 -5.84 -0.10
C CYS A 136 6.37 -5.72 1.39
N TYR A 137 5.76 -6.54 2.24
CA TYR A 137 6.01 -6.52 3.67
C TYR A 137 7.46 -6.92 4.02
N ILE A 138 7.97 -7.97 3.36
CA ILE A 138 9.37 -8.40 3.51
C ILE A 138 10.32 -7.31 3.03
N ALA A 139 10.08 -6.72 1.86
CA ALA A 139 10.90 -5.63 1.34
C ALA A 139 10.94 -4.43 2.29
N ALA A 140 9.78 -4.01 2.81
CA ALA A 140 9.68 -2.95 3.80
C ALA A 140 10.42 -3.29 5.09
N THR A 141 10.29 -4.53 5.58
CA THR A 141 10.98 -5.01 6.78
C THR A 141 12.49 -5.00 6.60
N ILE A 142 12.99 -5.49 5.46
CA ILE A 142 14.42 -5.47 5.14
C ILE A 142 14.92 -4.03 5.10
N MET A 143 14.21 -3.12 4.40
CA MET A 143 14.60 -1.71 4.33
C MET A 143 14.60 -1.03 5.71
N ALA A 144 13.67 -1.36 6.59
CA ALA A 144 13.60 -0.81 7.94
C ALA A 144 14.72 -1.34 8.86
N VAL A 145 15.13 -2.60 8.69
CA VAL A 145 16.14 -3.28 9.53
C VAL A 145 17.56 -3.01 9.03
N MET A 146 17.75 -2.74 7.74
CA MET A 146 19.08 -2.58 7.13
C MET A 146 19.97 -1.50 7.78
N PRO A 147 19.46 -0.30 8.14
CA PRO A 147 20.28 0.70 8.84
C PRO A 147 20.80 0.20 10.20
N TRP A 148 19.99 -0.58 10.93
CA TRP A 148 20.38 -1.16 12.21
C TRP A 148 21.45 -2.23 12.06
N LEU A 149 21.33 -3.09 11.05
CA LEU A 149 22.36 -4.07 10.72
C LEU A 149 23.68 -3.40 10.36
N PHE A 150 23.63 -2.29 9.62
CA PHE A 150 24.82 -1.53 9.24
C PHE A 150 25.50 -0.87 10.47
N MET A 151 24.72 -0.23 11.34
CA MET A 151 25.24 0.33 12.60
C MET A 151 25.90 -0.74 13.48
N LEU A 152 25.29 -1.92 13.60
CA LEU A 152 25.86 -3.04 14.37
C LEU A 152 27.18 -3.54 13.76
N TYR A 153 27.24 -3.63 12.43
CA TYR A 153 28.44 -4.03 11.72
C TYR A 153 29.61 -3.05 11.96
N GLU A 154 29.37 -1.74 11.86
CA GLU A 154 30.41 -0.72 12.12
C GLU A 154 30.91 -0.76 13.57
N TYR A 155 29.99 -0.94 14.52
CA TYR A 155 30.31 -1.07 15.94
C TYR A 155 31.24 -2.27 16.21
N VAL A 156 30.95 -3.44 15.62
CA VAL A 156 31.78 -4.64 15.76
C VAL A 156 33.15 -4.48 15.08
N GLN A 157 33.21 -3.75 13.97
CA GLN A 157 34.48 -3.44 13.29
C GLN A 157 35.34 -2.39 14.01
N GLY A 158 34.87 -1.82 15.13
CA GLY A 158 35.58 -0.77 15.87
C GLY A 158 35.71 0.53 15.07
N ARG A 159 34.92 0.72 14.02
CA ARG A 159 34.82 1.98 13.29
C ARG A 159 33.90 2.91 14.07
N GLY A 160 34.27 4.18 14.23
CA GLY A 160 33.39 5.15 14.87
C GLY A 160 32.06 5.19 14.13
N VAL A 161 30.93 5.17 14.84
CA VAL A 161 29.59 5.16 14.23
C VAL A 161 29.49 6.31 13.23
N HIS A 162 29.41 5.99 11.95
CA HIS A 162 29.22 7.00 10.92
C HIS A 162 27.72 7.06 10.62
N LEU A 163 27.08 8.17 10.97
CA LEU A 163 25.68 8.45 10.63
C LEU A 163 25.45 8.67 9.12
N ARG A 164 26.45 8.38 8.28
CA ARG A 164 26.36 8.46 6.83
C ARG A 164 25.84 7.13 6.30
N LEU A 165 25.00 7.19 5.28
CA LEU A 165 24.50 5.99 4.60
C LEU A 165 25.69 5.19 4.02
N PRO A 166 25.60 3.84 3.96
CA PRO A 166 26.68 2.97 3.44
C PRO A 166 27.21 3.39 2.06
N PHE A 167 26.37 4.06 1.28
CA PHE A 167 26.64 4.48 -0.10
C PHE A 167 27.41 5.81 -0.20
N GLN A 168 27.67 6.50 0.93
CA GLN A 168 28.37 7.79 0.97
C GLN A 168 29.81 7.68 1.51
N LEU A 169 30.36 6.46 1.59
CA LEU A 169 31.71 6.17 2.08
C LEU A 169 32.76 6.10 0.95
N GLN A 170 32.57 6.85 -0.15
CA GLN A 170 33.61 7.09 -1.15
C GLN A 170 34.28 8.45 -0.93
#